data_AF-A0A3M1ZVV3-F1
#
_entry.id   AF-A0A3M1ZVV3-F1
#
_cell.length_a   1.000
_cell.length_b   1.000
_cell.length_c   1.000
_cell.angle_alpha   90.00
_cell.angle_beta   90.00
_cell.angle_gamma   90.00
#
_symmetry.space_group_name_H-M   'P 1'
#
loop_
_entity.id
_entity.type
_entity.pdbx_description
1 polymer ?
#
loop_
_entity_poly.entity_id
_entity_poly.type
_entity_poly.pdbx_seq_one_letter_code
_entity_poly.pdbx_strand_id
1 'polypeptide(L)' 'MIEVVLYTKAGCGLCEEVKELLKELAFSYPHQLKEVDITQDPTLHRKYA' A
#
# COMPACT_ATOMS: atom_id res chain seq x y z
N MET A 1 -12.45 -12.93 2.37
CA MET A 1 -12.30 -11.46 2.28
C MET A 1 -10.94 -11.19 1.68
N ILE A 2 -10.83 -10.33 0.67
CA ILE A 2 -9.56 -10.08 -0.02
C ILE A 2 -8.75 -9.07 0.80
N GLU A 3 -7.52 -9.40 1.17
CA GLU A 3 -6.58 -8.47 1.80
C GLU A 3 -5.59 -7.97 0.75
N VAL A 4 -5.41 -6.66 0.67
CA VAL A 4 -4.45 -6.00 -0.20
C VAL A 4 -3.45 -5.27 0.67
N VAL A 5 -2.17 -5.64 0.58
CA VAL A 5 -1.08 -4.99 1.31
C VAL A 5 -0.37 -4.02 0.38
N LEU A 6 -0.48 -2.73 0.68
CA LEU A 6 0.24 -1.68 -0.02
C LEU A 6 1.51 -1.34 0.78
N TYR A 7 2.66 -1.77 0.24
CA TYR A 7 3.97 -1.37 0.76
C TYR A 7 4.28 0.05 0.27
N THR A 8 4.45 0.97 1.20
CA THR A 8 4.63 2.41 0.93
C THR A 8 5.91 2.92 1.60
N LYS A 9 6.32 4.14 1.23
CA LYS A 9 7.38 4.91 1.89
C LYS A 9 7.03 6.40 1.86
N ALA A 10 7.50 7.15 2.85
CA ALA A 10 7.30 8.59 2.90
C ALA A 10 7.84 9.30 1.64
N GLY A 11 7.08 10.28 1.12
CA GLY A 11 7.46 11.05 -0.07
C GLY A 11 7.23 10.33 -1.41
N CYS A 12 6.55 9.18 -1.40
CA CYS A 12 6.22 8.44 -2.62
C CYS A 12 4.89 8.91 -3.24
N GLY A 13 4.94 9.79 -4.24
CA GLY A 13 3.74 10.30 -4.92
C GLY A 13 2.88 9.19 -5.56
N LEU A 14 3.52 8.18 -6.16
CA LEU A 14 2.82 7.03 -6.76
C LEU A 14 2.11 6.16 -5.73
N CYS A 15 2.64 6.07 -4.50
CA CYS A 15 2.04 5.29 -3.44
C CYS A 15 0.72 5.92 -2.99
N GLU A 16 0.66 7.25 -2.94
CA GLU A 16 -0.59 7.98 -2.66
C GLU A 16 -1.61 7.81 -3.80
N GLU A 17 -1.18 7.86 -5.05
CA GLU A 17 -2.07 7.63 -6.20
C GLU A 17 -2.69 6.23 -6.17
N VAL A 18 -1.87 5.18 -5.97
CA VAL A 18 -2.35 3.80 -5.88
C VAL A 18 -3.30 3.61 -4.71
N LYS A 19 -3.05 4.27 -3.58
CA LYS A 19 -3.93 4.22 -2.41
C LYS A 19 -5.33 4.77 -2.72
N GLU A 20 -5.43 5.87 -3.45
CA GLU A 20 -6.73 6.41 -3.88
C GLU A 20 -7.43 5.47 -4.86
N LEU A 21 -6.70 4.92 -5.84
CA LEU A 21 -7.26 3.95 -6.80
C LEU A 21 -7.78 2.68 -6.11
N LEU A 22 -7.08 2.18 -5.09
CA LEU A 22 -7.52 1.01 -4.32
C LEU A 22 -8.77 1.33 -3.48
N LYS A 23 -8.87 2.53 -2.90
CA LYS A 23 -10.10 2.96 -2.21
C LYS A 23 -11.29 3.01 -3.16
N GLU A 24 -11.13 3.54 -4.36
CA GLU A 24 -12.18 3.56 -5.38
C GLU A 24 -12.58 2.14 -5.80
N LEU A 25 -11.57 1.28 -6.03
CA LEU A 25 -11.79 -0.11 -6.42
C LEU A 25 -12.56 -0.90 -5.36
N ALA A 26 -12.43 -0.54 -4.08
CA ALA A 26 -13.13 -1.20 -2.98
C ALA A 26 -14.66 -1.16 -3.12
N PHE A 27 -15.21 -0.18 -3.85
CA PHE A 27 -16.64 -0.10 -4.14
C PHE A 27 -17.12 -1.25 -5.04
N SER A 28 -16.32 -1.62 -6.05
CA SER A 28 -16.67 -2.69 -7.00
C SER A 28 -16.15 -4.05 -6.56
N TYR A 29 -15.01 -4.06 -5.85
CA TYR A 29 -14.33 -5.25 -5.37
C TYR A 29 -14.00 -5.08 -3.88
N PRO A 30 -14.91 -5.47 -2.98
CA PRO A 30 -14.71 -5.32 -1.54
C PRO A 30 -13.42 -6.00 -1.08
N HIS A 31 -12.49 -5.19 -0.57
CA HIS A 31 -11.22 -5.65 -0.03
C HIS A 31 -10.82 -4.81 1.18
N GLN A 32 -9.92 -5.36 1.99
CA GLN A 32 -9.29 -4.66 3.10
C GLN A 32 -7.91 -4.18 2.66
N LEU A 33 -7.71 -2.86 2.64
CA LEU A 33 -6.43 -2.26 2.35
C LEU A 33 -5.61 -2.11 3.64
N LYS A 34 -4.38 -2.64 3.63
CA LYS A 34 -3.40 -2.50 4.71
C LYS A 34 -2.16 -1.81 4.19
N GLU A 35 -1.79 -0.71 4.82
CA GLU A 35 -0.59 0.04 4.48
C GLU A 35 0.58 -0.39 5.37
N VAL A 36 1.75 -0.61 4.77
CA VAL A 36 2.98 -0.98 5.47
C VAL A 36 4.09 -0.06 5.02
N ASP A 37 4.59 0.79 5.92
CA ASP A 37 5.76 1.62 5.67
C ASP A 37 7.03 0.75 5.69
N ILE A 38 7.65 0.58 4.53
CA ILE A 38 8.86 -0.25 4.40
C ILE A 38 10.06 0.38 5.09
N THR A 39 10.05 1.69 5.38
CA THR A 39 11.17 2.38 6.02
C THR A 39 11.33 2.05 7.50
N GLN A 40 10.27 1.50 8.12
CA GLN A 40 10.27 1.11 9.52
C GLN A 40 10.83 -0.29 9.77
N ASP A 41 11.01 -1.10 8.72
CA ASP A 41 11.57 -2.45 8.80
C ASP A 41 12.78 -2.58 7.87
N PRO A 42 14.01 -2.75 8.40
CA PRO A 42 15.22 -2.88 7.59
C PRO A 42 15.18 -4.01 6.54
N THR A 43 14.43 -5.09 6.81
CA THR A 43 14.26 -6.22 5.89
C THR A 43 13.34 -5.84 4.74
N LEU A 44 12.22 -5.18 5.03
CA LEU A 44 11.30 -4.70 4.00
C LEU A 44 11.92 -3.56 3.19
N HIS A 45 12.60 -2.62 3.85
CA HIS A 45 13.35 -1.57 3.19
C HIS A 45 14.35 -2.15 2.19
N ARG A 46 15.17 -3.12 2.61
CA ARG A 46 16.14 -3.76 1.70
C ARG A 46 15.48 -4.46 0.50
N LYS A 47 14.26 -4.98 0.67
CA LYS A 47 13.55 -5.74 -0.36
C LYS A 47 12.80 -4.87 -1.38
N TYR A 48 12.35 -3.68 -0.96
CA TYR A 48 11.39 -2.88 -1.73
C TYR A 48 11.77 -1.39 -1.91
N ALA A 49 12.88 -0.91 -1.35
CA ALA A 49 13.30 0.50 -1.41
C ALA A 49 13.73 0.97 -2.81
#